data_AF-R5DQE4-F1
#
_entry.id   AF-R5DQE4-F1
#
_cell.length_a   1.000
_cell.length_b   1.000
_cell.length_c   1.000
_cell.angle_alpha   90.00
_cell.angle_beta   90.00
_cell.angle_gamma   90.00
#
_symmetry.space_group_name_H-M   'P 1'
#
loop_
_entity.id
_entity.type
_entity.pdbx_description
1 polymer ?
#
loop_
_entity_poly.entity_id
_entity_poly.type
_entity_poly.pdbx_seq_one_letter_code
_entity_poly.pdbx_strand_id
1 'polypeptide(L)'
;MNNCFASSYKGLDGSTIDNYKVDVKSYVLASGVSIRPYYLKSGAKLVNIGIDINGQKGPNIGGRDLFWFYVYNNGVIDDYPIDANTVAPMTSAERDTQFTTYCNSTADGCFGKILNDNWQMTY
;
A
#
# COMPACT_ATOMS: atom_id res chain seq x y z
N MET A 1 7.53 9.80 -16.70
CA MET A 1 7.43 10.88 -15.69
C MET A 1 7.73 10.24 -14.34
N ASN A 2 8.83 10.62 -13.68
CA ASN A 2 9.25 10.06 -12.39
C ASN A 2 8.61 10.79 -11.18
N ASN A 3 7.67 11.70 -11.44
CA ASN A 3 7.13 12.67 -10.47
C ASN A 3 5.65 12.42 -10.14
N CYS A 4 5.19 11.17 -10.06
CA CYS A 4 3.80 10.92 -9.64
C CYS A 4 3.68 10.97 -8.11
N PHE A 5 4.58 10.27 -7.42
CA PHE A 5 4.63 10.16 -5.97
C PHE A 5 5.55 11.22 -5.37
N ALA A 6 5.40 11.48 -4.07
CA ALA A 6 6.40 12.21 -3.30
C ALA A 6 7.73 11.44 -3.27
N SER A 7 8.82 12.11 -2.90
CA SER A 7 10.14 11.49 -2.76
C SER A 7 10.30 10.69 -1.47
N SER A 8 9.51 11.02 -0.45
CA SER A 8 9.53 10.40 0.87
C SER A 8 8.22 10.65 1.60
N TYR A 9 7.86 9.75 2.51
CA TYR A 9 6.67 9.85 3.35
C TYR A 9 7.06 9.76 4.82
N LYS A 10 6.27 10.37 5.70
CA LYS A 10 6.41 10.21 7.15
C LYS A 10 5.62 8.97 7.59
N GLY A 11 6.24 8.03 8.28
CA GLY A 11 5.57 6.90 8.92
C GLY A 11 4.67 7.34 10.08
N LEU A 12 3.72 6.50 10.46
CA LEU A 12 2.82 6.75 11.59
C LEU A 12 3.61 6.83 12.91
N ASP A 13 4.73 6.13 13.00
CA ASP A 13 5.67 6.19 14.13
C ASP A 13 6.66 7.37 14.06
N GLY A 14 6.57 8.20 13.02
CA GLY A 14 7.48 9.32 12.77
C GLY A 14 8.75 8.97 11.98
N SER A 15 8.94 7.71 11.58
CA SER A 15 10.00 7.30 10.68
C SER A 15 9.87 7.92 9.28
N THR A 16 10.91 7.75 8.45
CA THR A 16 10.87 8.12 7.03
C THR A 16 10.71 6.89 6.16
N ILE A 17 9.78 6.94 5.22
CA ILE A 17 9.50 5.91 4.21
C ILE A 17 9.96 6.47 2.86
N ASP A 18 11.11 6.00 2.39
CA ASP A 18 11.70 6.36 1.08
C ASP A 18 12.23 5.12 0.32
N ASN A 19 12.12 3.93 0.92
CA ASN A 19 12.71 2.68 0.46
C ASN A 19 11.74 1.81 -0.37
N TYR A 20 10.80 2.41 -1.09
CA TYR A 20 9.86 1.70 -1.97
C TYR A 20 10.29 1.78 -3.43
N LYS A 21 9.77 0.87 -4.27
CA LYS A 21 10.13 0.83 -5.69
C LYS A 21 9.62 2.07 -6.43
N VAL A 22 10.56 2.89 -6.92
CA VAL A 22 10.31 4.16 -7.64
C VAL A 22 10.62 4.10 -9.14
N ASP A 23 11.31 3.04 -9.58
CA ASP A 23 11.76 2.81 -10.96
C ASP A 23 10.70 2.10 -11.84
N VAL A 24 9.44 2.09 -11.40
CA VAL A 24 8.31 1.47 -12.12
C VAL A 24 7.40 2.55 -12.67
N LYS A 25 6.90 2.34 -13.90
CA LYS A 25 6.01 3.30 -14.57
C LYS A 25 4.81 3.62 -13.68
N SER A 26 4.58 4.91 -13.50
CA SER A 26 3.56 5.48 -12.62
C SER A 26 2.65 6.41 -13.42
N TYR A 27 1.45 6.61 -12.92
CA TYR A 27 0.42 7.42 -13.54
C TYR A 27 -0.19 8.36 -12.51
N VAL A 28 -0.58 9.56 -12.96
CA VAL A 28 -1.42 10.48 -12.17
C VAL A 28 -2.78 10.48 -12.83
N LEU A 29 -3.81 10.14 -12.07
CA LEU A 29 -5.19 10.22 -12.52
C LEU A 29 -5.65 11.68 -12.55
N ALA A 30 -6.72 11.98 -13.30
CA ALA A 30 -7.31 13.33 -13.34
C ALA A 30 -7.73 13.84 -11.95
N SER A 31 -8.00 12.94 -10.99
CA SER A 31 -8.28 13.26 -9.59
C SER A 31 -7.06 13.74 -8.80
N GLY A 32 -5.84 13.59 -9.34
CA GLY A 32 -4.59 13.85 -8.64
C GLY A 32 -4.00 12.61 -7.93
N VAL A 33 -4.75 11.51 -7.85
CA VAL A 33 -4.27 10.24 -7.28
C VAL A 33 -3.15 9.68 -8.14
N SER A 34 -2.07 9.27 -7.50
CA SER A 34 -0.95 8.59 -8.13
C SER A 34 -1.05 7.09 -7.96
N ILE A 35 -0.82 6.35 -9.06
CA ILE A 35 -0.91 4.90 -9.10
C ILE A 35 0.36 4.32 -9.72
N ARG A 36 0.90 3.28 -9.09
CA ARG A 36 2.06 2.52 -9.55
C ARG A 36 1.75 1.02 -9.56
N PRO A 37 1.31 0.45 -10.69
CA PRO A 37 1.20 -0.99 -10.84
C PRO A 37 2.59 -1.59 -11.03
N TYR A 38 2.96 -2.53 -10.18
CA TYR A 38 4.24 -3.22 -10.19
C TYR A 38 4.02 -4.73 -10.14
N TYR A 39 4.20 -5.39 -11.29
CA TYR A 39 4.14 -6.85 -11.36
C TYR A 39 5.35 -7.46 -10.65
N LEU A 40 5.11 -8.14 -9.53
CA LEU A 40 6.13 -8.82 -8.74
C LEU A 40 5.50 -10.04 -8.09
N LYS A 41 5.41 -11.15 -8.84
CA LYS A 41 4.81 -12.39 -8.35
C LYS A 41 5.57 -12.95 -7.14
N SER A 42 4.83 -13.32 -6.10
CA SER A 42 5.32 -14.10 -4.95
C SER A 42 4.16 -14.90 -4.36
N GLY A 43 4.28 -16.23 -4.26
CA GLY A 43 3.15 -17.08 -3.86
C GLY A 43 1.90 -16.85 -4.72
N ALA A 44 0.76 -16.63 -4.07
CA ALA A 44 -0.50 -16.29 -4.73
C ALA A 44 -0.63 -14.80 -5.12
N LYS A 45 0.21 -13.91 -4.59
CA LYS A 45 0.22 -12.47 -4.90
C LYS A 45 0.91 -12.22 -6.25
N LEU A 46 0.26 -11.46 -7.14
CA LEU A 46 0.74 -11.18 -8.50
C LEU A 46 1.28 -9.76 -8.69
N VAL A 47 0.52 -8.76 -8.22
CA VAL A 47 0.79 -7.34 -8.50
C VAL A 47 0.75 -6.55 -7.21
N ASN A 48 1.73 -5.69 -7.02
CA ASN A 48 1.73 -4.65 -6.00
C ASN A 48 1.23 -3.36 -6.67
N ILE A 49 0.22 -2.70 -6.12
CA ILE A 49 -0.29 -1.42 -6.62
C ILE A 49 -0.05 -0.36 -5.56
N GLY A 50 0.93 0.51 -5.80
CA GLY A 50 1.17 1.66 -4.93
C GLY A 50 0.14 2.74 -5.23
N ILE A 51 -0.51 3.25 -4.19
CA ILE A 51 -1.50 4.33 -4.29
C ILE A 51 -1.04 5.47 -3.41
N ASP A 52 -1.03 6.67 -3.96
CA ASP A 52 -0.92 7.91 -3.20
C ASP A 52 -2.10 8.82 -3.56
N ILE A 53 -2.98 9.09 -2.59
CA ILE A 53 -4.20 9.85 -2.82
C ILE A 53 -4.00 11.36 -3.03
N ASN A 54 -2.85 11.89 -2.58
CA ASN A 54 -2.50 13.32 -2.74
C ASN A 54 -1.49 13.55 -3.87
N GLY A 55 -0.80 12.49 -4.30
CA GLY A 55 0.37 12.60 -5.16
C GLY A 55 1.42 13.52 -4.52
N GLN A 56 2.08 14.34 -5.33
CA GLN A 56 3.16 15.20 -4.83
C GLN A 56 2.71 16.36 -3.91
N LYS A 57 1.40 16.61 -3.75
CA LYS A 57 0.89 17.82 -3.08
C LYS A 57 1.05 17.79 -1.56
N GLY A 58 1.14 16.60 -0.97
CA GLY A 58 1.09 16.43 0.47
C GLY A 58 -0.34 16.53 1.06
N PRO A 59 -0.54 16.17 2.33
CA PRO A 59 0.46 15.53 3.21
C PRO A 59 0.97 14.21 2.61
N ASN A 60 2.21 13.85 2.98
CA ASN A 60 2.91 12.65 2.50
C ASN A 60 3.13 11.73 3.70
N ILE A 61 2.07 11.08 4.17
CA ILE A 61 2.07 10.20 5.34
C ILE A 61 1.83 8.75 4.88
N GLY A 62 2.71 7.84 5.28
CA GLY A 62 2.55 6.40 5.05
C GLY A 62 1.34 5.87 5.81
N GLY A 63 0.58 4.99 5.17
CA GLY A 63 -0.66 4.44 5.70
C GLY A 63 -1.86 5.36 5.68
N ARG A 64 -1.70 6.65 5.36
CA ARG A 64 -2.83 7.59 5.16
C ARG A 64 -2.91 8.06 3.72
N ASP A 65 -1.79 8.56 3.22
CA ASP A 65 -1.68 9.09 1.88
C ASP A 65 -1.14 8.01 0.94
N LEU A 66 -0.03 7.36 1.34
CA LEU A 66 0.60 6.24 0.62
C LEU A 66 0.27 4.88 1.25
N PHE A 67 -0.23 3.94 0.46
CA PHE A 67 -0.37 2.53 0.86
C PHE A 67 -0.32 1.61 -0.37
N TRP A 68 0.01 0.34 -0.16
CA TRP A 68 0.00 -0.70 -1.20
C TRP A 68 -1.25 -1.57 -1.15
N PHE A 69 -1.83 -1.83 -2.31
CA PHE A 69 -2.81 -2.89 -2.52
C PHE A 69 -2.17 -4.05 -3.26
N TYR A 70 -2.63 -5.27 -2.98
CA TYR A 70 -2.05 -6.48 -3.54
C TYR A 70 -3.09 -7.30 -4.29
N VAL A 71 -2.84 -7.54 -5.58
CA VAL A 71 -3.73 -8.34 -6.43
C VAL A 71 -3.28 -9.79 -6.39
N TYR A 72 -4.15 -10.69 -5.95
CA TYR A 72 -3.90 -12.12 -5.87
C TYR A 72 -4.36 -12.85 -7.14
N ASN A 73 -3.87 -14.08 -7.33
CA ASN A 73 -4.10 -14.90 -8.52
C ASN A 73 -5.56 -15.33 -8.74
N ASN A 74 -6.40 -15.18 -7.73
CA ASN A 74 -7.84 -15.37 -7.80
C ASN A 74 -8.61 -14.06 -8.08
N GLY A 75 -7.90 -12.97 -8.39
CA GLY A 75 -8.48 -11.66 -8.72
C GLY A 75 -8.87 -10.82 -7.50
N VAL A 76 -8.71 -11.34 -6.28
CA VAL A 76 -9.00 -10.59 -5.05
C VAL A 76 -7.89 -9.58 -4.79
N ILE A 77 -8.29 -8.38 -4.38
CA ILE A 77 -7.38 -7.36 -3.87
C ILE A 77 -7.39 -7.44 -2.35
N ASP A 78 -6.22 -7.59 -1.76
CA ASP A 78 -6.04 -7.65 -0.31
C ASP A 78 -4.70 -6.99 0.09
N ASP A 79 -4.30 -7.14 1.34
CA ASP A 79 -3.08 -6.55 1.89
C ASP A 79 -1.81 -7.41 1.62
N TYR A 80 -0.68 -6.91 2.12
CA TYR A 80 0.63 -7.57 2.05
C TYR A 80 0.54 -9.00 2.60
N PRO A 81 1.05 -10.01 1.88
CA PRO A 81 0.99 -11.40 2.34
C PRO A 81 1.75 -11.59 3.65
N ILE A 82 1.21 -12.44 4.53
CA ILE A 82 1.85 -12.81 5.80
C ILE A 82 3.09 -13.67 5.53
N ASP A 83 2.97 -14.58 4.57
CA ASP A 83 4.01 -15.51 4.14
C ASP A 83 3.83 -15.94 2.67
N ALA A 84 4.67 -16.86 2.19
CA ALA A 84 4.61 -17.37 0.82
C ALA A 84 3.36 -18.19 0.49
N ASN A 85 2.62 -18.67 1.50
CA ASN A 85 1.42 -19.50 1.36
C ASN A 85 0.12 -18.69 1.49
N THR A 86 0.22 -17.39 1.82
CA THR A 86 -0.94 -16.51 1.99
C THR A 86 -1.77 -16.45 0.71
N VAL A 87 -3.07 -16.65 0.85
CA VAL A 87 -4.09 -16.50 -0.20
C VAL A 87 -5.11 -15.45 0.23
N ALA A 88 -5.69 -14.75 -0.73
CA ALA A 88 -6.78 -13.81 -0.47
C ALA A 88 -8.17 -14.48 -0.67
N PRO A 89 -9.23 -14.01 -0.01
CA PRO A 89 -9.22 -12.94 0.98
C PRO A 89 -8.60 -13.39 2.30
N MET A 90 -7.81 -12.53 2.90
CA MET A 90 -7.36 -12.67 4.28
C MET A 90 -8.51 -12.38 5.25
N THR A 91 -8.44 -12.96 6.44
CA THR A 91 -9.34 -12.65 7.54
C THR A 91 -9.04 -11.28 8.14
N SER A 92 -9.99 -10.71 8.87
CA SER A 92 -9.78 -9.44 9.55
C SER A 92 -8.62 -9.48 10.55
N ALA A 93 -8.47 -10.58 11.30
CA ALA A 93 -7.37 -10.74 12.27
C ALA A 93 -5.99 -10.80 11.61
N GLU A 94 -5.89 -11.45 10.45
CA GLU A 94 -4.67 -11.48 9.65
C GLU A 94 -4.28 -10.09 9.15
N ARG A 95 -5.24 -9.33 8.63
CA ARG A 95 -5.04 -7.94 8.20
C ARG A 95 -4.63 -7.03 9.37
N ASP A 96 -5.26 -7.16 10.53
CA ASP A 96 -4.90 -6.37 11.72
C ASP A 96 -3.50 -6.72 12.24
N THR A 97 -3.09 -7.99 12.09
CA THR A 97 -1.71 -8.43 12.39
C THR A 97 -0.71 -7.78 11.43
N GLN A 98 -1.00 -7.79 10.12
CA GLN A 98 -0.14 -7.13 9.12
C GLN A 98 -0.06 -5.62 9.36
N PHE A 99 -1.16 -4.97 9.71
CA PHE A 99 -1.20 -3.56 10.07
C PHE A 99 -0.26 -3.23 11.23
N THR A 100 -0.39 -3.96 12.34
CA THR A 100 0.43 -3.75 13.54
C THR A 100 1.92 -4.00 13.24
N THR A 101 2.21 -4.96 12.36
CA THR A 101 3.58 -5.38 12.03
C THR A 101 4.28 -4.39 11.09
N TYR A 102 3.57 -3.86 10.09
CA TYR A 102 4.21 -3.16 8.96
C TYR A 102 3.78 -1.70 8.78
N CYS A 103 2.51 -1.35 9.04
CA CYS A 103 1.97 -0.07 8.60
C CYS A 103 2.57 1.16 9.32
N ASN A 104 3.14 0.95 10.51
CA ASN A 104 3.71 2.04 11.29
C ASN A 104 4.90 2.74 10.60
N SER A 105 5.72 1.97 9.89
CA SER A 105 6.98 2.45 9.30
C SER A 105 7.17 2.04 7.84
N THR A 106 6.14 1.46 7.23
CA THR A 106 6.13 1.08 5.81
C THR A 106 4.78 1.45 5.18
N ALA A 107 4.69 1.35 3.85
CA ALA A 107 3.42 1.48 3.15
C ALA A 107 2.65 0.15 3.02
N ASP A 108 3.20 -0.93 3.58
CA ASP A 108 2.64 -2.27 3.58
C ASP A 108 1.83 -2.52 4.86
N GLY A 109 0.84 -3.41 4.81
CA GLY A 109 0.01 -3.73 5.98
C GLY A 109 -1.07 -2.68 6.28
N CYS A 110 -1.08 -1.56 5.58
CA CYS A 110 -2.04 -0.48 5.84
C CYS A 110 -3.42 -0.74 5.21
N PHE A 111 -3.44 -1.33 4.01
CA PHE A 111 -4.69 -1.49 3.27
C PHE A 111 -5.66 -2.45 3.94
N GLY A 112 -5.17 -3.52 4.54
CA GLY A 112 -6.00 -4.49 5.24
C GLY A 112 -6.79 -3.84 6.37
N LYS A 113 -6.17 -2.90 7.09
CA LYS A 113 -6.84 -2.13 8.14
C LYS A 113 -7.90 -1.18 7.56
N ILE A 114 -7.59 -0.45 6.50
CA ILE A 114 -8.55 0.41 5.79
C ILE A 114 -9.76 -0.40 5.31
N LEU A 115 -9.52 -1.60 4.78
CA LEU A 115 -10.56 -2.51 4.32
C LEU A 115 -11.43 -3.03 5.48
N ASN A 116 -10.81 -3.43 6.59
CA ASN A 116 -11.52 -3.83 7.81
C ASN A 116 -12.38 -2.69 8.39
N ASP A 117 -11.90 -1.45 8.29
CA ASP A 117 -12.54 -0.27 8.87
C ASP A 117 -13.50 0.44 7.90
N ASN A 118 -13.97 -0.24 6.85
CA ASN A 118 -14.89 0.31 5.84
C ASN A 118 -14.40 1.64 5.24
N TRP A 119 -13.11 1.69 4.88
CA TRP A 119 -12.43 2.85 4.30
C TRP A 119 -12.27 4.06 5.25
N GLN A 120 -12.43 3.86 6.56
CA GLN A 120 -12.17 4.89 7.57
C GLN A 120 -10.75 4.73 8.15
N MET A 121 -9.91 5.76 7.99
CA MET A 121 -8.55 5.80 8.54
C MET A 121 -8.57 6.38 9.96
N THR A 122 -8.81 5.54 10.96
CA THR A 122 -9.00 5.95 12.38
C THR A 122 -7.73 5.89 13.26
N TYR A 123 -6.60 5.45 12.70
CA TYR A 123 -5.31 5.30 13.37
C TYR A 123 -4.37 6.49 13.17
#